data_AF-A0A0C2F8N1-F1
#
_entry.id   AF-A0A0C2F8N1-F1
#
_cell.length_a   1.000
_cell.length_b   1.000
_cell.length_c   1.000
_cell.angle_alpha   90.00
_cell.angle_beta   90.00
_cell.angle_gamma   90.00
#
_symmetry.space_group_name_H-M   'P 1'
#
loop_
_entity.id
_entity.type
_entity.pdbx_description
1 polymer ?
#
loop_
_entity_poly.entity_id
_entity_poly.type
_entity_poly.pdbx_seq_one_letter_code
_entity_poly.pdbx_strand_id
1 'polypeptide(L)'
;QHLKLPDFELPEFSGDMDAFPEFWDLYCAAIHNNTIVPVALKFLYLKTHLEGNAAKLIANFKLTAENYDDAVRIVSNTYNRPELLSS
;
A
#
# COMPACT_ATOMS: atom_id res chain seq x y z
N GLN A 1 15.80 20.36 -11.87
CA GLN A 1 15.30 20.81 -10.55
C GLN A 1 14.72 19.61 -9.84
N HIS A 2 15.20 19.25 -8.65
CA HIS A 2 14.56 18.22 -7.82
C HIS A 2 13.37 18.89 -7.11
N LEU A 3 12.16 18.45 -7.43
CA LEU A 3 10.99 18.73 -6.60
C LEU A 3 11.28 18.17 -5.20
N LYS A 4 11.68 19.04 -4.26
CA LYS A 4 11.63 18.71 -2.83
C LYS A 4 10.17 18.75 -2.46
N LEU A 5 9.51 17.59 -2.58
CA LEU A 5 8.27 17.34 -1.87
C LEU A 5 8.55 17.58 -0.38
N PRO A 6 7.64 18.21 0.39
CA PRO A 6 7.75 18.18 1.85
C PRO A 6 7.93 16.71 2.26
N ASP A 7 8.70 16.41 3.32
CA ASP A 7 8.88 15.05 3.81
C ASP A 7 7.50 14.37 3.90
N PHE A 8 7.16 13.61 2.86
CA PHE A 8 5.82 13.11 2.65
C PHE A 8 5.76 11.85 3.48
N GLU A 9 5.45 12.03 4.76
CA GLU A 9 5.19 10.92 5.66
C GLU A 9 3.87 10.30 5.22
N LEU A 10 3.99 9.17 4.52
CA LEU A 10 2.85 8.32 4.23
C LEU A 10 2.21 7.95 5.57
N PRO A 11 0.89 8.09 5.72
CA PRO A 11 0.23 7.71 6.96
C PRO A 11 0.40 6.21 7.21
N GLU A 12 0.53 5.84 8.49
CA GLU A 12 0.52 4.44 8.90
C GLU A 12 -0.91 3.89 8.82
N PHE A 13 -1.03 2.65 8.36
CA PHE A 13 -2.30 1.98 8.16
C PHE A 13 -2.42 0.74 9.04
N SER A 14 -3.19 0.85 10.12
CA SER A 14 -3.37 -0.23 11.10
C SER A 14 -4.42 -1.29 10.70
N GLY A 15 -5.17 -1.04 9.61
CA GLY A 15 -6.27 -1.89 9.18
C GLY A 15 -7.66 -1.27 9.31
N ASP A 16 -7.77 0.06 9.32
CA ASP A 16 -9.04 0.78 9.35
C ASP A 16 -9.66 0.85 7.94
N MET A 17 -10.81 0.23 7.72
CA MET A 17 -11.44 0.24 6.38
C MET A 17 -11.80 1.64 5.90
N ASP A 18 -12.16 2.56 6.81
CA ASP A 18 -12.59 3.92 6.45
C ASP A 18 -11.40 4.79 6.03
N ALA A 19 -10.22 4.54 6.60
CA ALA A 19 -8.98 5.26 6.28
C ALA A 19 -8.21 4.65 5.09
N PHE A 20 -8.60 3.44 4.63
CA PHE A 20 -7.88 2.74 3.57
C PHE A 20 -7.87 3.50 2.23
N PRO A 21 -8.98 4.09 1.75
CA PRO A 21 -8.99 4.81 0.48
C PRO A 21 -8.01 5.99 0.46
N GLU A 22 -7.96 6.76 1.56
CA GLU A 22 -7.05 7.90 1.71
C GLU A 22 -5.58 7.42 1.75
N PHE A 23 -5.28 6.41 2.56
CA PHE A 23 -3.96 5.78 2.59
C PHE A 23 -3.53 5.26 1.21
N TRP A 24 -4.42 4.55 0.51
CA TRP A 24 -4.13 3.93 -0.76
C TRP A 24 -3.88 4.95 -1.88
N ASP A 25 -4.62 6.07 -1.89
CA ASP A 25 -4.41 7.15 -2.85
C ASP A 25 -3.03 7.82 -2.66
N LEU A 26 -2.68 8.13 -1.41
CA LEU A 26 -1.37 8.70 -1.05
C LEU A 26 -0.23 7.73 -1.39
N TYR A 27 -0.39 6.45 -1.04
CA TYR A 27 0.57 5.39 -1.38
C TYR A 27 0.71 5.23 -2.89
N CYS A 28 -0.39 5.34 -3.63
CA CYS A 28 -0.36 5.26 -5.08
C CYS A 28 0.41 6.40 -5.72
N ALA A 29 0.13 7.63 -5.29
CA ALA A 29 0.78 8.84 -5.77
C ALA A 29 2.29 8.85 -5.47
N ALA A 30 2.70 8.39 -4.28
CA ALA A 30 4.09 8.43 -3.84
C ALA A 30 4.95 7.25 -4.34
N ILE A 31 4.42 6.02 -4.26
CA ILE A 31 5.20 4.78 -4.38
C ILE A 31 4.68 3.85 -5.49
N HIS A 32 3.38 3.56 -5.54
CA HIS A 32 2.84 2.57 -6.49
C HIS A 32 3.03 3.00 -7.94
N ASN A 33 2.64 4.24 -8.27
CA ASN A 33 2.72 4.80 -9.62
C ASN A 33 4.13 5.28 -9.98
N ASN A 34 5.05 5.28 -9.01
CA ASN A 34 6.42 5.69 -9.23
C ASN A 34 7.19 4.58 -9.98
N THR A 35 7.53 4.82 -11.24
CA THR A 35 8.26 3.84 -12.09
C THR A 35 9.76 3.79 -11.79
N ILE A 36 10.29 4.75 -11.03
CA ILE A 36 11.71 4.81 -10.65
C ILE A 36 11.99 3.86 -9.49
N VAL A 37 11.00 3.65 -8.61
CA VAL A 37 11.15 2.79 -7.42
C VAL A 37 11.03 1.31 -7.82
N PRO A 38 12.02 0.46 -7.51
CA PRO A 38 11.93 -0.99 -7.73
C PRO A 38 10.75 -1.61 -6.98
N VAL A 39 10.09 -2.58 -7.60
CA VAL A 39 8.90 -3.24 -7.01
C VAL A 39 9.19 -3.86 -5.63
N ALA A 40 10.37 -4.44 -5.42
CA ALA A 40 10.77 -4.96 -4.12
C ALA A 40 10.87 -3.87 -3.04
N LEU A 41 11.32 -2.66 -3.40
CA LEU A 41 11.32 -1.52 -2.49
C LEU A 41 9.90 -1.01 -2.25
N LYS A 42 9.04 -0.95 -3.27
CA LYS A 42 7.61 -0.65 -3.07
C LYS A 42 7.02 -1.59 -2.02
N PHE A 43 7.30 -2.89 -2.13
CA PHE A 43 6.78 -3.84 -1.18
C PHE A 43 7.31 -3.62 0.25
N LEU A 44 8.60 -3.28 0.38
CA LEU A 44 9.17 -2.91 1.66
C LEU A 44 8.44 -1.69 2.25
N TYR A 45 8.24 -0.63 1.47
CA TYR A 45 7.50 0.56 1.89
C TYR A 45 6.09 0.19 2.36
N LEU A 46 5.36 -0.59 1.56
CA LEU A 46 4.03 -1.09 1.96
C LEU A 46 4.11 -1.80 3.32
N LYS A 47 4.99 -2.78 3.51
CA LYS A 47 5.12 -3.51 4.78
C LYS A 47 5.47 -2.61 5.97
N THR A 48 6.27 -1.57 5.76
CA THR A 48 6.66 -0.64 6.84
C THR A 48 5.55 0.33 7.25
N HIS A 49 4.64 0.66 6.33
CA HIS A 49 3.53 1.57 6.60
C HIS A 49 2.25 0.84 6.98
N LEU A 50 2.21 -0.49 6.79
CA LEU A 50 1.15 -1.31 7.35
C LEU A 50 1.46 -1.64 8.80
N GLU A 51 0.47 -1.49 9.67
CA GLU A 51 0.53 -1.83 11.08
C GLU A 51 -0.61 -2.81 11.46
N GLY A 52 -0.57 -3.29 12.70
CA GLY A 52 -1.69 -4.00 13.31
C GLY A 52 -2.17 -5.20 12.50
N ASN A 53 -3.41 -5.16 12.04
CA ASN A 53 -4.03 -6.25 11.28
C ASN A 53 -3.63 -6.22 9.80
N ALA A 54 -3.40 -5.04 9.24
CA ALA A 54 -2.99 -4.90 7.85
C ALA A 54 -1.59 -5.47 7.62
N ALA A 55 -0.66 -5.22 8.55
CA ALA A 55 0.69 -5.79 8.50
C ALA A 55 0.65 -7.32 8.50
N LYS A 56 -0.25 -7.91 9.30
CA LYS A 56 -0.38 -9.37 9.45
C LYS A 56 -0.85 -10.06 8.16
N LEU A 57 -1.65 -9.40 7.31
CA LEU A 57 -2.11 -9.98 6.04
C LEU A 57 -0.94 -10.34 5.12
N ILE A 58 0.08 -9.48 5.10
CA ILE A 58 1.23 -9.62 4.20
C ILE A 58 2.53 -9.97 4.95
N ALA A 59 2.43 -10.29 6.24
CA ALA A 59 3.58 -10.61 7.08
C ALA A 59 4.36 -11.81 6.53
N ASN A 60 3.64 -12.85 6.09
CA ASN A 60 4.20 -14.10 5.58
C ASN A 60 4.72 -14.01 4.14
N PHE A 61 4.49 -12.89 3.45
CA PHE A 61 4.95 -12.69 2.08
C PHE A 61 6.43 -12.29 2.07
N LYS A 62 7.20 -12.92 1.18
CA LYS A 62 8.60 -12.57 0.96
C LYS A 62 8.67 -11.27 0.16
N LEU A 63 9.62 -10.38 0.51
CA LEU A 63 9.88 -9.11 -0.17
C LEU A 63 10.42 -9.31 -1.60
N THR A 64 9.56 -9.76 -2.51
CA THR A 64 9.86 -9.99 -3.91
C THR A 64 8.86 -9.26 -4.80
N ALA A 65 9.26 -8.96 -6.03
CA ALA A 65 8.39 -8.28 -7.00
C ALA A 65 7.15 -9.11 -7.34
N GLU A 66 7.29 -10.43 -7.39
CA GLU A 66 6.19 -11.38 -7.65
C GLU A 66 5.12 -11.29 -6.56
N ASN A 67 5.53 -11.25 -5.29
CA ASN A 67 4.61 -11.21 -4.15
C ASN A 67 3.99 -9.84 -3.91
N TYR A 68 4.54 -8.77 -4.51
CA TYR A 68 4.03 -7.41 -4.30
C TYR A 68 2.62 -7.24 -4.85
N ASP A 69 2.36 -7.75 -6.05
CA ASP A 69 1.05 -7.65 -6.69
C ASP A 69 -0.01 -8.41 -5.89
N ASP A 70 0.32 -9.63 -5.45
CA ASP A 70 -0.52 -10.43 -4.57
C ASP A 70 -0.79 -9.75 -3.22
N ALA A 71 0.24 -9.16 -2.61
CA ALA A 71 0.12 -8.45 -1.35
C ALA A 71 -0.79 -7.23 -1.47
N VAL A 72 -0.60 -6.41 -2.50
CA VAL A 72 -1.47 -5.26 -2.82
C VAL A 72 -2.90 -5.73 -3.04
N ARG A 73 -3.10 -6.78 -3.83
CA ARG A 73 -4.42 -7.34 -4.13
C ARG A 73 -5.12 -7.81 -2.86
N ILE A 74 -4.43 -8.50 -1.96
CA ILE A 74 -5.00 -8.98 -0.69
C ILE A 74 -5.38 -7.81 0.21
N VAL A 75 -4.48 -6.84 0.40
CA VAL A 75 -4.73 -5.66 1.23
C VAL A 75 -5.89 -4.84 0.67
N SER A 76 -5.87 -4.58 -0.64
CA SER A 76 -6.96 -3.87 -1.32
C SER A 76 -8.26 -4.65 -1.19
N ASN A 77 -8.33 -5.95 -1.51
CA ASN A 77 -9.58 -6.71 -1.39
C ASN A 77 -10.10 -6.85 0.04
N THR A 78 -9.23 -6.69 1.05
CA THR A 78 -9.61 -6.75 2.47
C THR A 78 -10.16 -5.42 2.99
N TYR A 79 -9.54 -4.30 2.60
CA TYR A 79 -9.84 -2.97 3.16
C TYR A 79 -10.49 -2.02 2.17
N ASN A 80 -10.15 -2.14 0.90
CA ASN A 80 -10.97 -1.62 -0.19
C ASN A 80 -12.13 -2.59 -0.34
N ARG A 81 -13.27 -2.28 0.26
CA ARG A 81 -14.52 -2.94 -0.10
C ARG A 81 -15.12 -2.20 -1.29
N PRO A 82 -14.90 -2.63 -2.56
CA PRO A 82 -15.75 -2.18 -3.66
C PRO A 82 -17.14 -2.85 -3.57
N GLU A 83 -17.66 -3.14 -2.37
CA GLU A 83 -18.99 -3.74 -2.23
C GLU A 83 -20.00 -2.81 -2.92
N LEU A 84 -20.65 -3.37 -3.96
CA LEU A 84 -21.91 -2.92 -4.57
C LEU A 84 -21.87 -1.91 -5.74
N LEU A 85 -21.01 -2.12 -6.76
CA LEU A 85 -21.28 -1.60 -8.12
C LEU A 85 -21.27 -2.73 -9.17
N SER A 86 -22.12 -3.73 -8.98
CA SER A 86 -22.76 -4.41 -10.10
C SER A 86 -24.04 -5.04 -9.60
N SER A 87 -25.09 -4.22 -9.56
CA SER A 87 -26.47 -4.70 -9.67
C SER A 87 -26.86 -4.77 -11.14
#